data_AF-A0A2N2X9F9-F1
#
_entry.id   AF-A0A2N2X9F9-F1
#
_cell.length_a   1.000
_cell.length_b   1.000
_cell.length_c   1.000
_cell.angle_alpha   90.00
_cell.angle_beta   90.00
_cell.angle_gamma   90.00
#
_symmetry.space_group_name_H-M   'P 1'
#
loop_
_entity.id
_entity.type
_entity.pdbx_description
1 polymer ?
#
loop_
_entity_poly.entity_id
_entity_poly.type
_entity_poly.pdbx_seq_one_letter_code
_entity_poly.pdbx_strand_id
1 'polypeptide(L)'
;MKTFKYILLAIGLTALSGFAQETLDAGDPNTFIFGGDQKTTNFSLDILPLAIIDIEPDPGGAGSGSGLGPLEAGLPVTGVASNLDNLWLNFTHRADGIQPGRIYVSTNQQVTVGMVIYVEIEPGNYGVDGDFPKNPIIGQVILSQTEQIIVNNFLNGYTGDGLNNGYHLIYTIDNPSSNSLPAGFEILYRIE
;
A
#
# COMPACT_ATOMS: atom_id res chain seq x y z
N MET A 1 -93.63 55.72 -32.86
CA MET A 1 -92.25 55.26 -33.16
C MET A 1 -91.38 55.48 -31.93
N LYS A 2 -90.83 54.43 -31.32
CA LYS A 2 -89.85 54.57 -30.22
C LYS A 2 -88.44 54.53 -30.81
N THR A 3 -87.67 55.59 -30.60
CA THR A 3 -86.26 55.70 -30.99
C THR A 3 -85.37 55.03 -29.96
N PHE A 4 -84.70 53.94 -30.35
CA PHE A 4 -83.66 53.32 -29.53
C PHE A 4 -82.34 54.07 -29.71
N LYS A 5 -81.69 54.43 -28.60
CA LYS A 5 -80.31 54.97 -28.59
C LYS A 5 -79.36 53.84 -28.22
N TYR A 6 -78.37 53.58 -29.06
CA TYR A 6 -77.31 52.61 -28.78
C TYR A 6 -76.15 53.32 -28.08
N ILE A 7 -75.66 52.73 -26.99
CA ILE A 7 -74.44 53.16 -26.29
C ILE A 7 -73.32 52.24 -26.73
N LEU A 8 -72.27 52.81 -27.31
CA LEU A 8 -71.06 52.09 -27.71
C LEU A 8 -70.09 52.08 -26.52
N LEU A 9 -69.76 50.90 -25.99
CA LEU A 9 -68.78 50.74 -24.91
C LEU A 9 -67.48 50.17 -25.50
N ALA A 10 -66.40 50.97 -25.49
CA ALA A 10 -65.08 50.53 -25.94
C ALA A 10 -64.29 49.99 -24.75
N ILE A 11 -63.97 48.69 -24.78
CA ILE A 11 -63.14 48.01 -23.77
C ILE A 11 -61.73 47.89 -24.34
N GLY A 12 -60.78 48.60 -23.73
CA GLY A 12 -59.36 48.50 -24.07
C GLY A 12 -58.69 47.36 -23.30
N LEU A 13 -58.10 46.40 -24.02
CA LEU A 13 -57.32 45.31 -23.45
C LEU A 13 -55.83 45.68 -23.52
N THR A 14 -55.17 45.81 -22.38
CA THR A 14 -53.72 46.03 -22.30
C THR A 14 -53.01 44.74 -21.90
N ALA A 15 -52.08 44.26 -22.74
CA ALA A 15 -51.21 43.14 -22.43
C ALA A 15 -49.85 43.67 -21.96
N LEU A 16 -49.48 43.38 -20.71
CA LEU A 16 -48.15 43.63 -20.16
C LEU A 16 -47.35 42.33 -20.25
N SER A 17 -46.32 42.31 -21.07
CA SER A 17 -45.33 41.22 -21.08
C SER A 17 -44.14 41.61 -20.20
N GLY A 18 -43.95 40.91 -19.08
CA GLY A 18 -42.73 40.98 -18.29
C GLY A 18 -41.71 39.97 -18.81
N PHE A 19 -40.46 40.39 -18.96
CA PHE A 19 -39.35 39.46 -19.18
C PHE A 19 -38.69 39.18 -17.84
N ALA A 20 -38.54 37.90 -17.49
CA ALA A 20 -37.71 37.46 -16.39
C ALA A 20 -36.48 36.74 -16.98
N GLN A 21 -35.29 37.10 -16.49
CA GLN A 21 -34.05 36.41 -16.81
C GLN A 21 -33.58 35.68 -15.55
N GLU A 22 -33.27 34.39 -15.69
CA GLU A 22 -32.60 33.61 -14.64
C GLU A 22 -31.09 33.72 -14.82
N THR A 23 -30.37 34.03 -13.74
CA THR A 23 -28.89 34.03 -13.71
C THR A 23 -28.45 32.72 -13.07
N LEU A 24 -27.72 31.89 -13.83
CA LEU A 24 -27.12 30.66 -13.31
C LEU A 24 -25.77 30.99 -12.67
N ASP A 25 -25.60 30.58 -11.41
CA ASP A 25 -24.31 30.66 -10.72
C ASP A 25 -23.53 29.35 -10.93
N ALA A 26 -22.51 29.41 -11.78
CA ALA A 26 -21.64 28.25 -12.06
C ALA A 26 -20.70 27.89 -10.90
N GLY A 27 -20.64 28.70 -9.84
CA GLY A 27 -19.87 28.45 -8.62
C GLY A 27 -20.61 27.66 -7.54
N ASP A 28 -21.94 27.57 -7.62
CA ASP A 28 -22.77 26.78 -6.69
C ASP A 28 -23.59 25.72 -7.45
N PRO A 29 -23.04 24.51 -7.65
CA PRO A 29 -23.72 23.44 -8.39
C PRO A 29 -25.02 22.95 -7.73
N ASN A 30 -25.33 23.35 -6.49
CA ASN A 30 -26.62 23.04 -5.86
C ASN A 30 -27.77 23.85 -6.46
N THR A 31 -27.47 24.96 -7.14
CA THR A 31 -28.46 25.79 -7.82
C THR A 31 -28.79 25.32 -9.24
N PHE A 32 -28.06 24.30 -9.75
CA PHE A 32 -28.38 23.65 -11.02
C PHE A 32 -29.65 22.79 -10.89
N ILE A 33 -30.82 23.42 -11.02
CA ILE A 33 -32.09 22.70 -11.18
C ILE A 33 -32.31 22.45 -12.67
N PHE A 34 -31.65 21.44 -13.23
CA PHE A 34 -32.09 20.85 -14.50
C PHE A 34 -33.35 20.04 -14.20
N GLY A 35 -34.54 20.60 -14.47
CA GLY A 35 -35.84 20.03 -14.11
C GLY A 35 -35.90 18.50 -13.97
N GLY A 36 -36.16 18.05 -12.74
CA GLY A 36 -36.20 16.65 -12.31
C GLY A 36 -36.12 16.59 -10.77
N ASP A 37 -36.72 15.58 -10.15
CA ASP A 37 -36.68 15.40 -8.69
C ASP A 37 -35.24 15.07 -8.25
N GLN A 38 -34.67 15.83 -7.30
CA GLN A 38 -33.34 15.53 -6.76
C GLN A 38 -33.43 14.27 -5.90
N LYS A 39 -32.90 13.16 -6.42
CA LYS A 39 -32.91 11.86 -5.73
C LYS A 39 -31.50 11.46 -5.34
N THR A 40 -31.24 11.38 -4.03
CA THR A 40 -30.02 10.79 -3.50
C THR A 40 -30.05 9.28 -3.65
N THR A 41 -28.99 8.69 -4.20
CA THR A 41 -28.77 7.24 -4.24
C THR A 41 -27.57 6.89 -3.37
N ASN A 42 -27.77 6.05 -2.36
CA ASN A 42 -26.66 5.55 -1.54
C ASN A 42 -25.93 4.44 -2.29
N PHE A 43 -24.61 4.48 -2.25
CA PHE A 43 -23.72 3.43 -2.75
C PHE A 43 -22.87 2.93 -1.58
N SER A 44 -22.72 1.61 -1.47
CA SER A 44 -21.80 0.98 -0.52
C SER A 44 -20.79 0.16 -1.31
N LEU A 45 -19.51 0.29 -0.94
CA LEU A 45 -18.42 -0.52 -1.47
C LEU A 45 -17.73 -1.20 -0.30
N ASP A 46 -17.84 -2.52 -0.26
CA ASP A 46 -17.10 -3.35 0.68
C ASP A 46 -15.82 -3.84 -0.01
N ILE A 47 -14.68 -3.42 0.53
CA ILE A 47 -13.37 -3.93 0.13
C ILE A 47 -13.03 -5.05 1.11
N LEU A 48 -12.49 -6.16 0.60
CA LEU A 48 -12.02 -7.27 1.44
C LEU A 48 -10.68 -6.93 2.11
N PRO A 49 -10.35 -7.56 3.25
CA PRO A 49 -9.01 -7.49 3.79
C PRO A 49 -7.97 -7.97 2.77
N LEU A 50 -6.82 -7.31 2.74
CA LEU A 50 -5.73 -7.60 1.83
C LEU A 50 -4.41 -7.48 2.57
N ALA A 51 -3.51 -8.44 2.36
CA ALA A 51 -2.14 -8.34 2.79
C ALA A 51 -1.24 -8.86 1.67
N ILE A 52 -0.42 -7.98 1.13
CA ILE A 52 0.60 -8.30 0.12
C ILE A 52 1.93 -7.85 0.70
N ILE A 53 2.95 -8.69 0.54
CA ILE A 53 4.32 -8.42 0.95
C ILE A 53 5.23 -8.80 -0.20
N ASP A 54 6.26 -8.00 -0.41
CA ASP A 54 7.29 -8.23 -1.40
C ASP A 54 8.68 -7.93 -0.85
N ILE A 55 9.65 -8.74 -1.25
CA ILE A 55 11.06 -8.55 -0.95
C ILE A 55 11.81 -8.49 -2.27
N GLU A 56 12.38 -7.34 -2.58
CA GLU A 56 13.06 -7.14 -3.86
C GLU A 56 14.46 -6.53 -3.70
N PRO A 57 15.43 -6.94 -4.53
CA PRO A 57 16.74 -6.30 -4.64
C PRO A 57 16.69 -5.07 -5.56
N ASP A 58 17.81 -4.33 -5.61
CA ASP A 58 18.03 -3.29 -6.63
C ASP A 58 17.82 -3.88 -8.06
N PRO A 59 17.02 -3.25 -8.94
CA PRO A 59 16.79 -3.71 -10.32
C PRO A 59 18.07 -3.89 -11.16
N GLY A 60 19.24 -3.42 -10.70
CA GLY A 60 20.54 -3.62 -11.34
C GLY A 60 21.38 -4.81 -10.86
N GLY A 61 20.98 -5.55 -9.82
CA GLY A 61 21.88 -6.49 -9.12
C GLY A 61 21.25 -7.81 -8.70
N ALA A 62 22.03 -8.89 -8.84
CA ALA A 62 21.76 -10.18 -8.22
C ALA A 62 22.63 -10.34 -6.97
N GLY A 63 22.01 -10.78 -5.88
CA GLY A 63 22.56 -11.00 -4.53
C GLY A 63 24.08 -10.84 -4.31
N SER A 64 24.66 -9.65 -4.32
CA SER A 64 26.02 -9.38 -3.86
C SER A 64 26.06 -9.12 -2.35
N GLY A 65 27.00 -9.78 -1.66
CA GLY A 65 27.24 -9.62 -0.24
C GLY A 65 28.64 -9.10 0.02
N SER A 66 28.82 -8.33 1.10
CA SER A 66 30.15 -7.98 1.59
C SER A 66 30.73 -9.13 2.41
N GLY A 67 32.07 -9.23 2.47
CA GLY A 67 32.76 -10.23 3.29
C GLY A 67 33.10 -11.55 2.59
N LEU A 68 32.74 -11.70 1.31
CA LEU A 68 33.07 -12.88 0.52
C LEU A 68 34.22 -12.59 -0.45
N GLY A 69 35.21 -13.50 -0.48
CA GLY A 69 36.21 -13.53 -1.55
C GLY A 69 35.56 -13.84 -2.91
N PRO A 70 36.30 -13.87 -4.03
CA PRO A 70 35.74 -14.30 -5.30
C PRO A 70 35.23 -15.75 -5.19
N LEU A 71 33.90 -15.93 -5.18
CA LEU A 71 33.24 -17.24 -5.26
C LEU A 71 32.84 -17.52 -6.70
N GLU A 72 33.02 -18.77 -7.14
CA GLU A 72 32.43 -19.26 -8.38
C GLU A 72 30.94 -19.57 -8.17
N ALA A 73 30.14 -19.29 -9.20
CA ALA A 73 28.72 -19.61 -9.18
C ALA A 73 28.50 -21.11 -8.92
N GLY A 74 27.50 -21.42 -8.09
CA GLY A 74 27.18 -22.81 -7.72
C GLY A 74 27.94 -23.34 -6.50
N LEU A 75 28.90 -22.59 -5.96
CA LEU A 75 29.51 -22.91 -4.67
C LEU A 75 28.75 -22.26 -3.50
N PRO A 76 28.67 -22.95 -2.34
CA PRO A 76 28.09 -22.36 -1.14
C PRO A 76 28.95 -21.22 -0.62
N VAL A 77 28.29 -20.20 -0.06
CA VAL A 77 28.91 -19.09 0.67
C VAL A 77 29.82 -19.63 1.79
N THR A 78 31.05 -19.14 1.91
CA THR A 78 32.01 -19.60 2.93
C THR A 78 32.36 -18.49 3.92
N GLY A 79 32.35 -18.78 5.22
CA GLY A 79 32.63 -17.77 6.26
C GLY A 79 31.41 -16.91 6.58
N VAL A 80 31.63 -15.63 6.87
CA VAL A 80 30.55 -14.69 7.20
C VAL A 80 30.31 -13.75 6.01
N ALA A 81 29.12 -13.84 5.41
CA ALA A 81 28.62 -12.88 4.44
C ALA A 81 27.63 -11.95 5.12
N SER A 82 27.74 -10.64 4.91
CA SER A 82 26.78 -9.66 5.43
C SER A 82 26.31 -8.70 4.35
N ASN A 83 25.12 -8.14 4.57
CA ASN A 83 24.48 -7.18 3.68
C ASN A 83 24.32 -7.74 2.27
N LEU A 84 23.57 -8.84 2.16
CA LEU A 84 23.14 -9.37 0.89
C LEU A 84 22.16 -8.37 0.24
N ASP A 85 22.73 -7.49 -0.58
CA ASP A 85 22.11 -6.84 -1.74
C ASP A 85 20.97 -5.83 -1.59
N ASN A 86 21.00 -5.00 -0.53
CA ASN A 86 20.08 -3.86 -0.40
C ASN A 86 18.61 -4.26 -0.61
N LEU A 87 18.19 -5.33 0.06
CA LEU A 87 16.83 -5.83 -0.03
C LEU A 87 15.88 -4.90 0.72
N TRP A 88 14.72 -4.63 0.14
CA TRP A 88 13.67 -3.85 0.77
C TRP A 88 12.41 -4.68 0.96
N LEU A 89 11.83 -4.61 2.17
CA LEU A 89 10.54 -5.20 2.49
C LEU A 89 9.45 -4.18 2.23
N ASN A 90 8.69 -4.45 1.18
CA ASN A 90 7.52 -3.68 0.77
C ASN A 90 6.24 -4.41 1.16
N PHE A 91 5.21 -3.67 1.55
CA PHE A 91 3.90 -4.26 1.82
C PHE A 91 2.74 -3.33 1.49
N THR A 92 1.58 -3.93 1.29
CA THR A 92 0.27 -3.28 1.37
C THR A 92 -0.60 -4.09 2.32
N HIS A 93 -1.15 -3.44 3.35
CA HIS A 93 -1.97 -4.08 4.35
C HIS A 93 -3.28 -3.31 4.57
N ARG A 94 -4.38 -4.06 4.58
CA ARG A 94 -5.69 -3.61 4.98
C ARG A 94 -6.38 -4.74 5.75
N ALA A 95 -6.57 -4.56 7.04
CA ALA A 95 -7.39 -5.41 7.87
C ALA A 95 -8.89 -5.09 7.72
N ASP A 96 -9.73 -5.97 8.24
CA ASP A 96 -11.14 -5.64 8.49
C ASP A 96 -11.22 -4.71 9.70
N GLY A 97 -11.62 -3.46 9.46
CA GLY A 97 -11.62 -2.40 10.48
C GLY A 97 -10.22 -1.89 10.85
N ILE A 98 -9.97 -1.71 12.15
CA ILE A 98 -8.71 -1.20 12.72
C ILE A 98 -8.10 -2.30 13.59
N GLN A 99 -7.48 -3.28 12.96
CA GLN A 99 -6.71 -4.32 13.64
C GLN A 99 -5.21 -4.08 13.38
N PRO A 100 -4.35 -4.22 14.40
CA PRO A 100 -2.91 -4.09 14.23
C PRO A 100 -2.33 -5.32 13.54
N GLY A 101 -1.61 -5.10 12.44
CA GLY A 101 -0.83 -6.10 11.73
C GLY A 101 0.55 -6.32 12.34
N ARG A 102 1.11 -7.49 12.03
CA ARG A 102 2.46 -7.94 12.36
C ARG A 102 3.11 -8.58 11.12
N ILE A 103 4.40 -8.33 10.91
CA ILE A 103 5.19 -9.03 9.88
C ILE A 103 6.04 -10.08 10.57
N TYR A 104 5.92 -11.30 10.08
CA TYR A 104 6.66 -12.49 10.51
C TYR A 104 7.66 -12.89 9.45
N VAL A 105 8.77 -13.49 9.91
CA VAL A 105 9.77 -14.15 9.09
C VAL A 105 10.03 -15.57 9.60
N SER A 106 10.21 -16.52 8.70
CA SER A 106 10.57 -17.91 8.99
C SER A 106 11.26 -18.56 7.79
N THR A 107 11.61 -19.85 7.91
CA THR A 107 12.10 -20.67 6.79
C THR A 107 11.17 -21.83 6.53
N ASN A 108 11.01 -22.22 5.26
CA ASN A 108 10.18 -23.39 4.91
C ASN A 108 10.84 -24.72 5.33
N GLN A 109 12.17 -24.74 5.41
CA GLN A 109 13.00 -25.89 5.75
C GLN A 109 14.00 -25.53 6.84
N GLN A 110 14.55 -26.54 7.51
CA GLN A 110 15.58 -26.32 8.53
C GLN A 110 16.85 -25.74 7.88
N VAL A 111 17.43 -24.72 8.51
CA VAL A 111 18.77 -24.24 8.16
C VAL A 111 19.79 -25.36 8.38
N THR A 112 20.71 -25.55 7.44
CA THR A 112 21.71 -26.62 7.50
C THR A 112 22.55 -26.52 8.77
N VAL A 113 22.80 -27.65 9.43
CA VAL A 113 23.60 -27.68 10.68
C VAL A 113 24.99 -27.06 10.43
N GLY A 114 25.41 -26.19 11.35
CA GLY A 114 26.67 -25.45 11.23
C GLY A 114 26.59 -24.22 10.33
N MET A 115 25.40 -23.82 9.89
CA MET A 115 25.10 -22.53 9.28
C MET A 115 24.10 -21.77 10.17
N VAL A 116 24.24 -20.45 10.26
CA VAL A 116 23.26 -19.56 10.89
C VAL A 116 22.94 -18.43 9.93
N ILE A 117 21.66 -18.14 9.75
CA ILE A 117 21.20 -17.00 8.96
C ILE A 117 20.49 -16.04 9.90
N TYR A 118 20.96 -14.80 9.90
CA TYR A 118 20.36 -13.69 10.61
C TYR A 118 19.63 -12.80 9.62
N VAL A 119 18.50 -12.26 10.05
CA VAL A 119 17.83 -11.14 9.38
C VAL A 119 17.61 -10.03 10.39
N GLU A 120 17.81 -8.79 9.96
CA GLU A 120 17.46 -7.60 10.72
C GLU A 120 16.92 -6.51 9.78
N ILE A 121 16.11 -5.61 10.33
CA ILE A 121 15.76 -4.36 9.65
C ILE A 121 16.79 -3.31 10.08
N GLU A 122 17.44 -2.64 9.13
CA GLU A 122 18.47 -1.65 9.43
C GLU A 122 17.87 -0.47 10.22
N PRO A 123 18.33 -0.21 11.46
CA PRO A 123 17.78 0.86 12.27
C PRO A 123 17.97 2.24 11.62
N GLY A 124 16.85 2.90 11.35
CA GLY A 124 16.85 4.25 10.76
C GLY A 124 16.93 4.29 9.24
N ASN A 125 17.00 3.14 8.55
CA ASN A 125 16.93 3.08 7.10
C ASN A 125 15.55 2.57 6.65
N TYR A 126 14.67 3.52 6.36
CA TYR A 126 13.29 3.27 5.97
C TYR A 126 12.95 4.09 4.73
N GLY A 127 11.98 3.59 3.97
CA GLY A 127 11.42 4.33 2.86
C GLY A 127 10.83 5.67 3.28
N VAL A 128 10.95 6.63 2.37
CA VAL A 128 10.41 7.98 2.57
C VAL A 128 8.96 8.08 2.13
N ASP A 129 8.54 7.23 1.19
CA ASP A 129 7.20 7.16 0.64
C ASP A 129 6.33 6.15 1.39
N GLY A 130 5.03 6.13 1.08
CA GLY A 130 4.05 5.24 1.72
C GLY A 130 3.49 5.77 3.04
N ASP A 131 2.47 5.06 3.54
CA ASP A 131 1.85 5.27 4.84
C ASP A 131 2.08 4.02 5.70
N PHE A 132 3.19 4.02 6.45
CA PHE A 132 3.56 2.93 7.34
C PHE A 132 4.42 3.44 8.51
N PRO A 133 4.38 2.76 9.67
CA PRO A 133 5.17 3.18 10.82
C PRO A 133 6.63 2.74 10.72
N LYS A 134 7.53 3.61 11.15
CA LYS A 134 8.99 3.37 11.18
C LYS A 134 9.42 2.72 12.50
N ASN A 135 8.81 1.58 12.83
CA ASN A 135 8.90 0.92 14.14
C ASN A 135 9.21 -0.59 14.06
N PRO A 136 10.25 -1.03 13.32
CA PRO A 136 10.63 -2.43 13.32
C PRO A 136 11.06 -2.90 14.73
N ILE A 137 11.05 -4.21 14.95
CA ILE A 137 11.74 -4.81 16.08
C ILE A 137 13.24 -4.71 15.81
N ILE A 138 13.96 -4.05 16.71
CA ILE A 138 15.39 -3.78 16.57
C ILE A 138 16.19 -5.02 16.99
N GLY A 139 17.16 -5.40 16.14
CA GLY A 139 18.13 -6.46 16.40
C GLY A 139 17.99 -7.65 15.45
N GLN A 140 18.96 -8.54 15.53
CA GLN A 140 19.04 -9.73 14.68
C GLN A 140 18.08 -10.82 15.12
N VAL A 141 17.39 -11.38 14.14
CA VAL A 141 16.54 -12.56 14.27
C VAL A 141 17.25 -13.75 13.63
N ILE A 142 17.41 -14.83 14.38
CA ILE A 142 17.93 -16.10 13.85
C ILE A 142 16.81 -16.79 13.09
N LEU A 143 17.03 -17.03 11.80
CA LEU A 143 16.06 -17.71 10.94
C LEU A 143 15.94 -19.19 11.31
N SER A 144 14.69 -19.63 11.42
CA SER A 144 14.31 -21.02 11.65
C SER A 144 12.90 -21.25 11.11
N GLN A 145 12.42 -22.49 11.23
CA GLN A 145 11.04 -22.82 10.87
C GLN A 145 10.01 -22.22 11.84
N THR A 146 10.44 -21.71 13.00
CA THR A 146 9.58 -21.00 13.93
C THR A 146 9.47 -19.54 13.52
N GLU A 147 8.25 -19.08 13.27
CA GLU A 147 7.98 -17.67 12.94
C GLU A 147 8.48 -16.72 14.03
N GLN A 148 9.14 -15.66 13.59
CA GLN A 148 9.63 -14.58 14.44
C GLN A 148 9.03 -13.27 13.93
N ILE A 149 8.62 -12.39 14.84
CA ILE A 149 8.09 -11.07 14.49
C ILE A 149 9.28 -10.14 14.20
N ILE A 150 9.21 -9.39 13.11
CA ILE A 150 10.21 -8.36 12.75
C ILE A 150 9.61 -6.95 12.67
N VAL A 151 8.30 -6.84 12.48
CA VAL A 151 7.55 -5.58 12.57
C VAL A 151 6.28 -5.84 13.35
N ASN A 152 5.96 -4.95 14.28
CA ASN A 152 4.80 -5.12 15.15
C ASN A 152 3.96 -3.85 15.19
N ASN A 153 2.65 -4.02 15.36
CA ASN A 153 1.71 -2.95 15.65
C ASN A 153 1.69 -1.84 14.58
N PHE A 154 1.45 -2.22 13.32
CA PHE A 154 1.11 -1.28 12.25
C PHE A 154 -0.38 -1.40 11.89
N LEU A 155 -0.97 -0.31 11.42
CA LEU A 155 -2.37 -0.30 10.98
C LEU A 155 -2.43 -0.49 9.45
N ASN A 156 -3.62 -0.30 8.88
CA ASN A 156 -3.79 -0.26 7.42
C ASN A 156 -2.81 0.76 6.82
N GLY A 157 -2.13 0.37 5.75
CA GLY A 157 -1.01 1.13 5.22
C GLY A 157 -0.33 0.46 4.04
N TYR A 158 0.65 1.15 3.47
CA TYR A 158 1.45 0.65 2.36
C TYR A 158 2.82 1.31 2.36
N THR A 159 3.83 0.65 1.80
CA THR A 159 5.21 1.16 1.78
C THR A 159 5.62 1.80 0.46
N GLY A 160 4.88 1.54 -0.62
CA GLY A 160 5.36 1.77 -1.98
C GLY A 160 5.93 0.49 -2.59
N ASP A 161 6.61 0.64 -3.72
CA ASP A 161 7.16 -0.44 -4.54
C ASP A 161 8.57 -0.07 -5.01
N GLY A 162 9.48 -1.02 -5.07
CA GLY A 162 10.87 -0.82 -5.46
C GLY A 162 11.83 -0.46 -4.32
N LEU A 163 13.06 -0.19 -4.72
CA LEU A 163 14.16 0.29 -3.88
C LEU A 163 13.79 1.56 -3.11
N ASN A 164 14.28 1.68 -1.87
CA ASN A 164 14.06 2.83 -0.98
C ASN A 164 12.61 3.01 -0.52
N ASN A 165 11.81 1.94 -0.56
CA ASN A 165 10.47 1.88 0.00
C ASN A 165 10.43 0.86 1.13
N GLY A 166 9.60 1.10 2.14
CA GLY A 166 9.40 0.14 3.23
C GLY A 166 10.58 0.01 4.19
N TYR A 167 10.94 -1.22 4.56
CA TYR A 167 12.02 -1.49 5.52
C TYR A 167 13.24 -2.07 4.82
N HIS A 168 14.41 -1.47 5.04
CA HIS A 168 15.66 -2.04 4.53
C HIS A 168 16.04 -3.28 5.34
N LEU A 169 16.25 -4.40 4.64
CA LEU A 169 16.61 -5.69 5.23
C LEU A 169 18.11 -5.95 5.09
N ILE A 170 18.70 -6.42 6.17
CA ILE A 170 20.07 -6.92 6.20
C ILE A 170 20.02 -8.41 6.53
N TYR A 171 20.58 -9.22 5.64
CA TYR A 171 20.89 -10.62 5.94
C TYR A 171 22.37 -10.79 6.25
N THR A 172 22.63 -11.62 7.26
CA THR A 172 23.98 -12.11 7.56
C THR A 172 23.96 -13.63 7.57
N ILE A 173 24.83 -14.26 6.77
CA ILE A 173 24.99 -15.72 6.72
C ILE A 173 26.34 -16.06 7.32
N ASP A 174 26.33 -16.83 8.41
CA ASP A 174 27.52 -17.45 8.99
C ASP A 174 27.55 -18.93 8.57
N ASN A 175 28.47 -19.29 7.67
CA ASN A 175 28.64 -20.63 7.12
C ASN A 175 30.13 -21.05 7.11
N PRO A 176 30.72 -21.34 8.29
CA PRO A 176 32.14 -21.68 8.40
C PRO A 176 32.48 -23.01 7.71
N SER A 177 31.51 -23.92 7.61
CA SER A 177 31.69 -25.25 7.03
C SER A 177 31.40 -25.32 5.53
N SER A 178 31.06 -24.19 4.89
CA SER A 178 30.73 -24.14 3.45
C SER A 178 29.61 -25.12 3.07
N ASN A 179 28.60 -25.24 3.93
CA ASN A 179 27.47 -26.12 3.69
C ASN A 179 26.49 -25.50 2.70
N SER A 180 25.80 -26.32 1.90
CA SER A 180 24.70 -25.86 1.06
C SER A 180 23.38 -25.87 1.82
N LEU A 181 22.49 -24.95 1.47
CA LEU A 181 21.08 -25.02 1.86
C LEU A 181 20.40 -26.17 1.09
N PRO A 182 19.35 -26.79 1.66
CA PRO A 182 18.60 -27.81 0.96
C PRO A 182 17.93 -27.25 -0.30
N ALA A 183 17.71 -28.11 -1.30
CA ALA A 183 17.01 -27.70 -2.52
C ALA A 183 15.60 -27.17 -2.18
N GLY A 184 15.22 -26.04 -2.78
CA GLY A 184 13.95 -25.37 -2.49
C GLY A 184 13.88 -24.71 -1.12
N PHE A 185 15.01 -24.38 -0.49
CA PHE A 185 15.03 -23.56 0.72
C PHE A 185 14.50 -22.16 0.40
N GLU A 186 13.56 -21.69 1.23
CA GLU A 186 12.92 -20.39 1.10
C GLU A 186 12.85 -19.70 2.47
N ILE A 187 13.03 -18.38 2.46
CA ILE A 187 12.72 -17.50 3.58
C ILE A 187 11.32 -16.96 3.32
N LEU A 188 10.43 -17.17 4.29
CA LEU A 188 9.01 -16.87 4.18
C LEU A 188 8.68 -15.62 4.99
N TYR A 189 7.90 -14.74 4.37
CA TYR A 189 7.35 -13.56 5.01
C TYR A 189 5.83 -13.62 5.02
N ARG A 190 5.22 -13.19 6.12
CA ARG A 190 3.76 -13.19 6.29
C ARG A 190 3.30 -11.98 7.09
N ILE A 191 2.13 -11.47 6.75
CA ILE A 191 1.42 -10.45 7.52
C ILE A 191 0.22 -11.09 8.22
N GLU A 192 0.00 -10.77 9.50
CA GLU A 192 -1.19 -11.16 10.28
C GLU A 192 -1.69 -10.03 11.17
#